data_AF-A0A843I763-F1
#
_entry.id   AF-A0A843I763-F1
#
_cell.length_a   1.000
_cell.length_b   1.000
_cell.length_c   1.000
_cell.angle_alpha   90.00
_cell.angle_beta   90.00
_cell.angle_gamma   90.00
#
_symmetry.space_group_name_H-M   'P 1'
#
loop_
_entity.id
_entity.type
_entity.pdbx_description
1 polymer ?
#
loop_
_entity_poly.entity_id
_entity_poly.type
_entity_poly.pdbx_seq_one_letter_code
_entity_poly.pdbx_strand_id
1 'polypeptide(L)'
;MSCYAYRESPDVEEDFAKHSLDVVETMKRLDEYEAFLKVLEKRYGVSRPEAEPLLRLAAAMHDLGKIDEEYQSACADGCTSFPGHYDASAKVLVLAYMRATNSDSLALLDLSREGPENYDALFAALVVIPVELHHYAQIEQLKTRIKFKPAAQCVNAVLYILKELELDGILGKAAKELERVVNSGIDRPREIDLPHLDFLKEIKIPNATRPDLAFIAEAATGLINMADGRTAKWNRQRCQ
;
A
#
# COMPACT_ATOMS: atom_id res chain seq x y z
N MET A 1 -15.53 -13.67 12.23
CA MET A 1 -15.12 -14.04 10.86
C MET A 1 -13.67 -13.62 10.67
N SER A 2 -12.89 -14.35 9.88
CA SER A 2 -11.50 -13.97 9.57
C SER A 2 -11.45 -12.80 8.57
N CYS A 3 -10.32 -12.11 8.50
CA CYS A 3 -10.05 -11.12 7.46
C CYS A 3 -9.18 -11.76 6.37
N TYR A 4 -9.68 -11.85 5.14
CA TYR A 4 -9.03 -12.63 4.10
C TYR A 4 -8.26 -11.75 3.11
N ALA A 5 -7.02 -12.13 2.80
CA ALA A 5 -6.32 -11.65 1.60
C ALA A 5 -6.67 -12.47 0.35
N TYR A 6 -7.06 -13.73 0.55
CA TYR A 6 -7.45 -14.67 -0.50
C TYR A 6 -8.27 -15.82 0.09
N ARG A 7 -9.27 -16.30 -0.65
CA ARG A 7 -9.99 -17.55 -0.31
C ARG A 7 -10.56 -18.21 -1.56
N GLU A 8 -10.10 -19.41 -1.90
CA GLU A 8 -10.70 -20.23 -2.96
C GLU A 8 -11.68 -21.25 -2.37
N SER A 9 -11.33 -21.81 -1.22
CA SER A 9 -12.13 -22.79 -0.48
C SER A 9 -11.75 -22.74 1.00
N PRO A 10 -12.48 -23.39 1.93
CA PRO A 10 -12.09 -23.45 3.33
C PRO A 10 -10.69 -24.02 3.57
N ASP A 11 -10.19 -24.87 2.67
CA ASP A 11 -8.85 -25.48 2.76
C ASP A 11 -7.75 -24.66 2.07
N VAL A 12 -8.13 -23.60 1.35
CA VAL A 12 -7.23 -22.72 0.59
C VAL A 12 -7.64 -21.28 0.86
N GLU A 13 -7.18 -20.78 2.00
CA GLU A 13 -7.40 -19.41 2.46
C GLU A 13 -6.11 -18.78 3.00
N GLU A 14 -6.07 -17.46 2.95
CA GLU A 14 -4.93 -16.66 3.37
C GLU A 14 -5.43 -15.51 4.25
N ASP A 15 -4.93 -15.44 5.48
CA ASP A 15 -5.21 -14.34 6.41
C ASP A 15 -4.52 -13.05 5.94
N PHE A 16 -5.25 -11.94 6.03
CA PHE A 16 -4.80 -10.63 5.56
C PHE A 16 -3.55 -10.14 6.30
N ALA A 17 -3.55 -10.17 7.64
CA ALA A 17 -2.41 -9.66 8.41
C ALA A 17 -1.16 -10.52 8.19
N LYS A 18 -1.34 -11.85 8.17
CA LYS A 18 -0.25 -12.76 7.88
C LYS A 18 0.35 -12.49 6.49
N HIS A 19 -0.48 -12.39 5.45
CA HIS A 19 -0.01 -12.08 4.10
C HIS A 19 0.80 -10.79 4.06
N SER A 20 0.22 -9.68 4.55
CA SER A 20 0.86 -8.36 4.58
C SER A 20 2.25 -8.39 5.23
N LEU A 21 2.39 -9.05 6.39
CA LEU A 21 3.67 -9.13 7.10
C LEU A 21 4.65 -10.08 6.41
N ASP A 22 4.18 -11.19 5.83
CA ASP A 22 5.03 -12.10 5.06
C ASP A 22 5.56 -11.44 3.77
N VAL A 23 4.80 -10.53 3.13
CA VAL A 23 5.29 -9.71 2.00
C VAL A 23 6.45 -8.82 2.44
N VAL A 24 6.36 -8.16 3.61
CA VAL A 24 7.45 -7.35 4.15
C VAL A 24 8.71 -8.20 4.39
N GLU A 25 8.55 -9.35 5.04
CA GLU A 25 9.69 -10.23 5.33
C GLU A 25 10.28 -10.86 4.07
N THR A 26 9.45 -11.20 3.10
CA THR A 26 9.92 -11.70 1.80
C THR A 26 10.67 -10.62 1.03
N MET A 27 10.17 -9.38 1.01
CA MET A 27 10.83 -8.23 0.39
C MET A 27 12.22 -8.01 0.98
N LYS A 28 12.36 -8.03 2.32
CA LYS A 28 13.65 -7.86 3.01
C LYS A 28 14.68 -8.95 2.70
N ARG A 29 14.24 -10.12 2.23
CA ARG A 29 15.12 -11.24 1.85
C ARG A 29 15.54 -11.21 0.38
N LEU A 30 15.02 -10.28 -0.42
CA LEU A 30 15.43 -10.11 -1.81
C LEU A 30 16.80 -9.41 -1.86
N ASP A 31 17.74 -9.93 -2.66
CA ASP A 31 19.03 -9.26 -2.87
C ASP A 31 18.83 -7.87 -3.47
N GLU A 32 17.79 -7.71 -4.28
CA GLU A 32 17.36 -6.46 -4.89
C GLU A 32 16.96 -5.41 -3.85
N TYR A 33 16.46 -5.80 -2.68
CA TYR A 33 16.07 -4.86 -1.62
C TYR A 33 17.28 -4.13 -1.05
N GLU A 34 18.32 -4.87 -0.66
CA GLU A 34 19.56 -4.29 -0.15
C GLU A 34 20.33 -3.52 -1.23
N ALA A 35 20.27 -3.99 -2.49
CA ALA A 35 20.84 -3.26 -3.61
C ALA A 35 20.11 -1.91 -3.83
N PHE A 36 18.78 -1.91 -3.77
CA PHE A 36 17.97 -0.72 -3.96
C PHE A 36 18.20 0.32 -2.86
N LEU A 37 18.21 -0.08 -1.58
CA LEU A 37 18.53 0.83 -0.46
C LEU A 37 19.91 1.49 -0.62
N LYS A 38 20.92 0.74 -1.08
CA LYS A 38 22.26 1.31 -1.36
C LYS A 38 22.24 2.30 -2.52
N VAL A 39 21.39 2.09 -3.53
CA VAL A 39 21.21 3.03 -4.64
C VAL A 39 20.53 4.31 -4.15
N LEU A 40 19.47 4.20 -3.33
CA LEU A 40 18.81 5.34 -2.68
C LEU A 40 19.81 6.20 -1.91
N GLU A 41 20.63 5.58 -1.08
CA GLU A 41 21.64 6.29 -0.28
C GLU A 41 22.73 6.92 -1.15
N LYS A 42 23.36 6.15 -2.05
CA LYS A 42 24.53 6.62 -2.80
C LYS A 42 24.21 7.59 -3.93
N ARG A 43 23.06 7.39 -4.59
CA ARG A 43 22.71 8.14 -5.82
C ARG A 43 21.74 9.27 -5.55
N TYR A 44 20.84 9.09 -4.59
CA TYR A 44 19.77 10.04 -4.32
C TYR A 44 19.88 10.70 -2.94
N GLY A 45 20.88 10.33 -2.13
CA GLY A 45 21.10 10.90 -0.81
C GLY A 45 20.01 10.55 0.21
N VAL A 46 19.14 9.60 -0.11
CA VAL A 46 18.05 9.16 0.76
C VAL A 46 18.59 8.09 1.70
N SER A 47 18.60 8.38 3.00
CA SER A 47 19.18 7.46 3.97
C SER A 47 18.31 6.22 4.16
N ARG A 48 18.93 5.11 4.59
CA ARG A 48 18.20 3.88 4.92
C ARG A 48 17.08 4.11 5.94
N PRO A 49 17.30 4.85 7.07
CA PRO A 49 16.23 5.16 8.02
C PRO A 49 15.05 5.95 7.43
N GLU A 50 15.22 6.66 6.32
CA GLU A 50 14.13 7.36 5.63
C GLU A 50 13.38 6.44 4.65
N ALA A 51 14.11 5.65 3.86
CA ALA A 51 13.51 4.82 2.81
C ALA A 51 12.89 3.50 3.31
N GLU A 52 13.55 2.81 4.24
CA GLU A 52 13.15 1.48 4.68
C GLU A 52 11.75 1.46 5.34
N PRO A 53 11.38 2.39 6.23
CA PRO A 53 10.03 2.46 6.77
C PRO A 53 8.95 2.69 5.71
N LEU A 54 9.24 3.50 4.68
CA LEU A 54 8.32 3.75 3.57
C LEU A 54 8.07 2.48 2.76
N LEU A 55 9.13 1.77 2.38
CA LEU A 55 9.02 0.49 1.66
C LEU A 55 8.27 -0.56 2.47
N ARG A 56 8.53 -0.66 3.78
CA ARG A 56 7.81 -1.59 4.67
C ARG A 56 6.33 -1.26 4.75
N LEU A 57 5.98 0.02 4.87
CA LEU A 57 4.58 0.47 4.87
C LEU A 57 3.89 0.11 3.55
N ALA A 58 4.54 0.40 2.41
CA ALA A 58 4.02 0.10 1.08
C ALA A 58 3.77 -1.41 0.91
N ALA A 59 4.76 -2.24 1.24
CA ALA A 59 4.67 -3.69 1.15
C ALA A 59 3.58 -4.26 2.08
N ALA A 60 3.45 -3.75 3.30
CA ALA A 60 2.43 -4.23 4.24
C ALA A 60 1.01 -3.82 3.85
N MET A 61 0.85 -2.65 3.23
CA MET A 61 -0.45 -2.03 2.97
C MET A 61 -0.85 -2.02 1.49
N HIS A 62 -0.10 -2.68 0.61
CA HIS A 62 -0.41 -2.75 -0.82
C HIS A 62 -1.83 -3.28 -1.08
N ASP A 63 -2.24 -4.27 -0.28
CA ASP A 63 -3.52 -4.93 -0.36
C ASP A 63 -4.62 -4.34 0.54
N LEU A 64 -4.37 -3.19 1.20
CA LEU A 64 -5.27 -2.60 2.19
C LEU A 64 -6.73 -2.46 1.72
N GLY A 65 -6.97 -2.15 0.45
CA GLY A 65 -8.30 -2.06 -0.13
C GLY A 65 -9.12 -3.36 -0.07
N LYS A 66 -8.48 -4.53 0.09
CA LYS A 66 -9.16 -5.82 0.25
C LYS A 66 -9.99 -5.91 1.53
N ILE A 67 -9.72 -5.07 2.53
CA ILE A 67 -10.49 -5.04 3.77
C ILE A 67 -11.88 -4.42 3.61
N ASP A 68 -12.20 -3.89 2.43
CA ASP A 68 -13.53 -3.34 2.16
C ASP A 68 -14.63 -4.39 2.42
N GLU A 69 -15.73 -3.96 3.03
CA GLU A 69 -16.86 -4.80 3.40
C GLU A 69 -17.46 -5.54 2.18
N GLU A 70 -17.45 -4.92 0.99
CA GLU A 70 -17.92 -5.57 -0.24
C GLU A 70 -17.12 -6.84 -0.53
N TYR A 71 -15.79 -6.75 -0.47
CA TYR A 71 -14.92 -7.90 -0.70
C TYR A 71 -15.00 -8.94 0.40
N GLN A 72 -14.94 -8.50 1.66
CA GLN A 72 -14.93 -9.41 2.79
C GLN A 72 -16.26 -10.16 2.96
N SER A 73 -17.38 -9.56 2.54
CA SER A 73 -18.68 -10.24 2.50
C SER A 73 -18.72 -11.31 1.41
N ALA A 74 -18.12 -11.05 0.24
CA ALA A 74 -18.02 -12.02 -0.85
C ALA A 74 -17.12 -13.22 -0.49
N CYS A 75 -16.15 -13.04 0.40
CA CYS A 75 -15.26 -14.12 0.85
C CYS A 75 -15.97 -15.30 1.52
N ALA A 76 -17.25 -15.19 1.91
CA ALA A 76 -18.03 -16.32 2.42
C ALA A 76 -18.07 -17.52 1.44
N ASP A 77 -18.22 -17.21 0.15
CA ASP A 77 -18.32 -18.19 -0.95
C ASP A 77 -17.01 -18.32 -1.75
N GLY A 78 -16.01 -17.51 -1.41
CA GLY A 78 -14.70 -17.44 -2.07
C GLY A 78 -14.42 -16.04 -2.63
N CYS A 79 -13.19 -15.57 -2.44
CA CYS A 79 -12.69 -14.29 -2.93
C CYS A 79 -11.27 -14.46 -3.49
N THR A 80 -11.19 -14.78 -4.78
CA THR A 80 -9.92 -14.94 -5.51
C THR A 80 -9.54 -13.71 -6.33
N SER A 81 -10.42 -12.71 -6.40
CA SER A 81 -10.24 -11.47 -7.15
C SER A 81 -10.81 -10.28 -6.37
N PHE A 82 -10.09 -9.17 -6.40
CA PHE A 82 -10.39 -7.94 -5.67
C PHE A 82 -10.22 -6.71 -6.60
N PRO A 83 -11.06 -6.54 -7.62
CA PRO A 83 -10.82 -5.56 -8.70
C PRO A 83 -10.81 -4.10 -8.22
N GLY A 84 -9.63 -3.46 -8.24
CA GLY A 84 -9.47 -2.07 -7.82
C GLY A 84 -9.14 -1.89 -6.34
N HIS A 85 -8.79 -2.96 -5.61
CA HIS A 85 -8.29 -2.82 -4.23
C HIS A 85 -7.03 -1.96 -4.17
N TYR A 86 -6.14 -2.02 -5.16
CA TYR A 86 -4.92 -1.22 -5.25
C TYR A 86 -5.20 0.29 -5.18
N ASP A 87 -6.24 0.75 -5.90
CA ASP A 87 -6.66 2.16 -5.94
C ASP A 87 -7.22 2.59 -4.57
N ALA A 88 -8.03 1.72 -3.94
CA ALA A 88 -8.50 1.96 -2.57
C ALA A 88 -7.33 2.00 -1.57
N SER A 89 -6.37 1.06 -1.65
CA SER A 89 -5.19 1.02 -0.80
C SER A 89 -4.39 2.31 -0.86
N ALA A 90 -4.02 2.74 -2.08
CA ALA A 90 -3.20 3.93 -2.28
C ALA A 90 -3.91 5.18 -1.75
N LYS A 91 -5.20 5.36 -2.07
CA LYS A 91 -5.97 6.51 -1.63
C LYS A 91 -6.19 6.57 -0.13
N VAL A 92 -6.39 5.42 0.54
CA VAL A 92 -6.50 5.37 2.01
C VAL A 92 -5.18 5.79 2.65
N LEU A 93 -4.05 5.33 2.11
CA LEU A 93 -2.72 5.74 2.58
C LEU A 93 -2.47 7.23 2.36
N VAL A 94 -2.85 7.78 1.20
CA VAL A 94 -2.78 9.22 0.92
C VAL A 94 -3.64 10.02 1.90
N LEU A 95 -4.87 9.60 2.16
CA LEU A 95 -5.76 10.27 3.11
C LEU A 95 -5.14 10.30 4.52
N ALA A 96 -4.60 9.17 4.98
CA ALA A 96 -3.94 9.08 6.27
C ALA A 96 -2.71 9.99 6.34
N TYR A 97 -1.91 10.02 5.28
CA TYR A 97 -0.73 10.88 5.18
C TYR A 97 -1.10 12.37 5.20
N MET A 98 -2.07 12.78 4.38
CA MET A 98 -2.57 14.16 4.33
C MET A 98 -3.06 14.66 5.69
N ARG A 99 -3.81 13.82 6.42
CA ARG A 99 -4.25 14.14 7.79
C ARG A 99 -3.07 14.28 8.74
N ALA A 100 -2.05 13.43 8.62
CA ALA A 100 -0.87 13.47 9.48
C ALA A 100 0.00 14.70 9.25
N THR A 101 0.04 15.22 8.03
CA THR A 101 0.77 16.44 7.65
C THR A 101 -0.08 17.71 7.79
N ASN A 102 -1.37 17.62 8.13
CA ASN A 102 -2.34 18.71 8.04
C ASN A 102 -2.33 19.37 6.64
N SER A 103 -2.27 18.56 5.59
CA SER A 103 -2.33 19.03 4.21
C SER A 103 -3.70 18.77 3.62
N ASP A 104 -4.29 19.80 3.02
CA ASP A 104 -5.53 19.70 2.26
C ASP A 104 -5.29 19.52 0.75
N SER A 105 -4.02 19.41 0.33
CA SER A 105 -3.64 19.41 -1.08
C SER A 105 -2.85 18.18 -1.49
N LEU A 106 -3.32 17.53 -2.55
CA LEU A 106 -2.58 16.49 -3.27
C LEU A 106 -1.37 17.04 -4.03
N ALA A 107 -1.20 18.36 -4.10
CA ALA A 107 -0.03 18.98 -4.71
C ALA A 107 1.28 18.61 -3.99
N LEU A 108 1.22 18.12 -2.76
CA LEU A 108 2.39 17.55 -2.07
C LEU A 108 2.92 16.29 -2.77
N LEU A 109 2.07 15.57 -3.50
CA LEU A 109 2.44 14.37 -4.26
C LEU A 109 2.78 14.70 -5.73
N ASP A 110 2.96 15.99 -6.07
CA ASP A 110 3.36 16.42 -7.40
C ASP A 110 4.86 16.13 -7.65
N LEU A 111 5.12 14.94 -8.17
CA LEU A 111 6.45 14.46 -8.54
C LEU A 111 7.11 15.28 -9.65
N SER A 112 6.41 16.19 -10.32
CA SER A 112 7.01 17.03 -11.37
C SER A 112 7.85 18.18 -10.81
N ARG A 113 7.67 18.53 -9.53
CA ARG A 113 8.27 19.72 -8.89
C ARG A 113 9.40 19.39 -7.92
N GLU A 114 9.26 18.33 -7.15
CA GLU A 114 10.00 18.13 -5.90
C GLU A 114 10.94 16.92 -5.93
N GLY A 115 12.16 17.07 -5.41
CA GLY A 115 13.25 16.09 -5.36
C GLY A 115 13.00 14.80 -4.57
N PRO A 116 13.79 13.72 -4.68
CA PRO A 116 13.77 12.62 -3.72
C PRO A 116 14.18 13.05 -2.30
N GLU A 117 14.84 14.21 -2.15
CA GLU A 117 15.09 14.87 -0.86
C GLU A 117 13.82 15.45 -0.22
N ASN A 118 12.74 15.65 -0.99
CA ASN A 118 11.46 16.05 -0.46
C ASN A 118 10.70 14.79 0.02
N TYR A 119 10.32 14.79 1.30
CA TYR A 119 9.68 13.63 1.92
C TYR A 119 8.32 13.28 1.29
N ASP A 120 7.55 14.27 0.83
CA ASP A 120 6.24 14.03 0.20
C ASP A 120 6.41 13.37 -1.17
N ALA A 121 7.40 13.82 -1.95
CA ALA A 121 7.74 13.21 -3.23
C ALA A 121 8.30 11.79 -3.04
N LEU A 122 9.12 11.59 -2.01
CA LEU A 122 9.64 10.27 -1.65
C LEU A 122 8.52 9.33 -1.17
N PHE A 123 7.57 9.81 -0.37
CA PHE A 123 6.39 9.06 0.06
C PHE A 123 5.54 8.64 -1.15
N ALA A 124 5.30 9.56 -2.09
CA ALA A 124 4.60 9.23 -3.33
C ALA A 124 5.35 8.16 -4.17
N ALA A 125 6.66 8.27 -4.30
CA ALA A 125 7.48 7.34 -5.08
C ALA A 125 7.67 5.97 -4.42
N LEU A 126 7.81 5.90 -3.09
CA LEU A 126 8.05 4.64 -2.38
C LEU A 126 6.77 3.97 -1.83
N VAL A 127 5.67 4.71 -1.70
CA VAL A 127 4.42 4.19 -1.12
C VAL A 127 3.27 4.27 -2.11
N VAL A 128 2.87 5.48 -2.52
CA VAL A 128 1.61 5.67 -3.26
C VAL A 128 1.65 4.99 -4.62
N ILE A 129 2.67 5.25 -5.43
CA ILE A 129 2.77 4.67 -6.78
C ILE A 129 2.96 3.15 -6.72
N PRO A 130 3.87 2.59 -5.91
CA PRO A 130 4.01 1.14 -5.80
C PRO A 130 2.73 0.44 -5.35
N VAL A 131 1.99 1.03 -4.42
CA VAL A 131 0.70 0.49 -3.97
C VAL A 131 -0.39 0.64 -5.05
N GLU A 132 -0.41 1.70 -5.84
CA GLU A 132 -1.37 1.79 -6.95
C GLU A 132 -1.06 0.76 -8.06
N LEU A 133 0.23 0.58 -8.35
CA LEU A 133 0.69 -0.14 -9.54
C LEU A 133 1.10 -1.59 -9.31
N HIS A 134 0.97 -2.14 -8.10
CA HIS A 134 1.37 -3.52 -7.84
C HIS A 134 0.54 -4.58 -8.61
N HIS A 135 -0.57 -4.17 -9.25
CA HIS A 135 -1.27 -4.94 -10.26
C HIS A 135 -1.47 -4.17 -11.57
N TYR A 136 -0.44 -3.45 -12.04
CA TYR A 136 -0.51 -2.59 -13.23
C TYR A 136 -1.10 -3.26 -14.48
N ALA A 137 -0.92 -4.58 -14.64
CA ALA A 137 -1.50 -5.33 -15.76
C ALA A 137 -3.04 -5.47 -15.69
N GLN A 138 -3.64 -5.21 -14.54
CA GLN A 138 -5.09 -5.32 -14.26
C GLN A 138 -5.76 -3.94 -14.17
N ILE A 139 -5.02 -2.85 -14.37
CA ILE A 139 -5.57 -1.49 -14.30
C ILE A 139 -6.31 -1.20 -15.60
N GLU A 140 -7.63 -1.44 -15.61
CA GLU A 140 -8.49 -1.11 -16.74
C GLU A 140 -8.97 0.34 -16.68
N GLN A 141 -9.43 0.81 -15.51
CA GLN A 141 -9.85 2.21 -15.27
C GLN A 141 -9.67 2.59 -13.79
N LEU A 142 -8.98 3.70 -13.51
CA LEU A 142 -8.92 4.29 -12.17
C LEU A 142 -10.25 4.97 -11.83
N LYS A 143 -10.86 4.61 -10.69
CA LYS A 143 -12.13 5.20 -10.29
C LYS A 143 -11.89 6.62 -9.76
N THR A 144 -12.68 7.58 -10.22
CA THR A 144 -12.52 8.99 -9.80
C THR A 144 -12.94 9.23 -8.35
N ARG A 145 -13.85 8.40 -7.83
CA ARG A 145 -14.23 8.32 -6.41
C ARG A 145 -14.41 6.87 -6.02
N ILE A 146 -13.84 6.51 -4.89
CA ILE A 146 -14.06 5.22 -4.24
C ILE A 146 -14.72 5.52 -2.91
N LYS A 147 -15.82 4.83 -2.67
CA LYS A 147 -16.44 4.70 -1.36
C LYS A 147 -15.76 3.52 -0.69
N PHE A 148 -15.10 3.76 0.43
CA PHE A 148 -14.40 2.72 1.18
C PHE A 148 -15.07 2.51 2.53
N LYS A 149 -15.36 1.25 2.86
CA LYS A 149 -15.96 0.86 4.13
C LYS A 149 -15.20 -0.35 4.70
N PRO A 150 -14.31 -0.15 5.70
CA PRO A 150 -13.59 -1.25 6.33
C PRO A 150 -14.55 -2.27 6.95
N ALA A 151 -14.35 -3.54 6.65
CA ALA A 151 -15.06 -4.63 7.32
C ALA A 151 -14.63 -4.71 8.79
N ALA A 152 -15.58 -4.81 9.71
CA ALA A 152 -15.32 -4.78 11.15
C ALA A 152 -14.32 -5.86 11.60
N GLN A 153 -14.39 -7.06 10.99
CA GLN A 153 -13.47 -8.16 11.29
C GLN A 153 -12.02 -7.90 10.87
N CYS A 154 -11.78 -6.96 9.94
CA CYS A 154 -10.45 -6.65 9.43
C CYS A 154 -9.73 -5.56 10.21
N VAL A 155 -10.42 -4.80 11.06
CA VAL A 155 -9.82 -3.67 11.78
C VAL A 155 -8.64 -4.13 12.64
N ASN A 156 -8.82 -5.19 13.44
CA ASN A 156 -7.74 -5.72 14.28
C ASN A 156 -6.53 -6.22 13.46
N ALA A 157 -6.74 -6.72 12.25
CA ALA A 157 -5.67 -7.13 11.36
C ALA A 157 -4.81 -5.93 10.96
N VAL A 158 -5.42 -4.81 10.57
CA VAL A 158 -4.71 -3.56 10.23
C VAL A 158 -3.97 -2.99 11.44
N LEU A 159 -4.61 -2.94 12.61
CA LEU A 159 -3.98 -2.44 13.84
C LEU A 159 -2.77 -3.29 14.24
N TYR A 160 -2.87 -4.61 14.07
CA TYR A 160 -1.77 -5.52 14.33
C TYR A 160 -0.59 -5.27 13.38
N ILE A 161 -0.84 -5.15 12.07
CA ILE A 161 0.21 -4.82 11.08
C ILE A 161 0.90 -3.50 11.46
N LEU A 162 0.14 -2.44 11.75
CA LEU A 162 0.70 -1.12 12.10
C LEU A 162 1.59 -1.17 13.33
N LYS A 163 1.22 -1.96 14.34
CA LYS A 163 2.03 -2.17 15.52
C LYS A 163 3.36 -2.87 15.19
N GLU A 164 3.34 -3.92 14.38
CA GLU A 164 4.54 -4.67 13.99
C GLU A 164 5.49 -3.88 13.07
N LEU A 165 4.97 -2.86 12.37
CA LEU A 165 5.81 -1.98 11.56
C LEU A 165 6.69 -1.02 12.39
N GLU A 166 6.29 -0.72 13.63
CA GLU A 166 6.99 0.18 14.55
C GLU A 166 7.32 1.56 13.93
N LEU A 167 6.36 2.13 13.19
CA LEU A 167 6.55 3.40 12.48
C LEU A 167 6.62 4.59 13.44
N ASP A 168 7.54 5.51 13.18
CA ASP A 168 7.77 6.71 13.99
C ASP A 168 7.70 8.01 13.15
N GLY A 169 7.97 9.15 13.77
CA GLY A 169 7.99 10.44 13.08
C GLY A 169 6.66 10.76 12.37
N ILE A 170 6.75 11.12 11.09
CA ILE A 170 5.57 11.40 10.27
C ILE A 170 4.78 10.13 9.93
N LEU A 171 5.43 8.99 9.75
CA LEU A 171 4.76 7.72 9.47
C LEU A 171 4.03 7.18 10.69
N GLY A 172 4.55 7.39 11.89
CA GLY A 172 3.84 7.08 13.13
C GLY A 172 2.58 7.93 13.32
N LYS A 173 2.57 9.18 12.81
CA LYS A 173 1.34 10.00 12.75
C LYS A 173 0.39 9.47 11.68
N ALA A 174 0.88 9.15 10.48
CA ALA A 174 0.07 8.58 9.41
C ALA A 174 -0.55 7.23 9.81
N ALA A 175 0.18 6.39 10.54
CA ALA A 175 -0.31 5.16 11.13
C ALA A 175 -1.51 5.44 12.04
N LYS A 176 -1.40 6.40 12.97
CA LYS A 176 -2.52 6.79 13.84
C LYS A 176 -3.72 7.34 13.06
N GLU A 177 -3.51 8.09 11.99
CA GLU A 177 -4.62 8.52 11.13
C GLU A 177 -5.26 7.34 10.39
N LEU A 178 -4.46 6.38 9.93
CA LEU A 178 -4.95 5.15 9.33
C LEU A 178 -5.77 4.33 10.33
N GLU A 179 -5.30 4.18 11.57
CA GLU A 179 -6.07 3.57 12.66
C GLU A 179 -7.43 4.24 12.82
N ARG A 180 -7.50 5.57 12.80
CA ARG A 180 -8.78 6.30 12.87
C ARG A 180 -9.65 6.06 11.65
N VAL A 181 -9.07 6.03 10.46
CA VAL A 181 -9.79 5.73 9.21
C VAL A 181 -10.44 4.34 9.30
N VAL A 182 -9.68 3.31 9.70
CA VAL A 182 -10.23 1.94 9.76
C VAL A 182 -11.21 1.74 10.92
N ASN A 183 -10.98 2.38 12.08
CA ASN A 183 -11.91 2.36 13.22
C ASN A 183 -13.20 3.12 12.94
N SER A 184 -13.17 4.16 12.09
CA SER A 184 -14.39 4.90 11.75
C SER A 184 -15.47 4.02 11.12
N GLY A 185 -15.08 2.90 10.48
CA GLY A 185 -16.00 1.88 9.96
C GLY A 185 -16.80 1.15 11.04
N ILE A 186 -16.31 1.10 12.28
CA ILE A 186 -16.97 0.46 13.43
C ILE A 186 -18.00 1.40 14.06
N ASP A 187 -17.60 2.64 14.37
CA ASP A 187 -18.41 3.56 15.18
C ASP A 187 -19.52 4.25 14.38
N ARG A 188 -19.29 4.48 13.08
CA ARG A 188 -20.26 5.02 12.14
C ARG A 188 -19.94 4.47 10.76
N PRO A 189 -20.59 3.39 10.29
CA PRO A 189 -20.37 2.85 8.95
C PRO A 189 -20.77 3.91 7.91
N ARG A 190 -19.81 4.75 7.57
CA ARG A 190 -19.90 5.81 6.58
C ARG A 190 -18.86 5.45 5.55
N GLU A 191 -19.31 5.45 4.30
CA GLU A 191 -18.39 5.41 3.18
C GLU A 191 -17.44 6.59 3.30
N ILE A 192 -16.14 6.29 3.22
CA ILE A 192 -15.11 7.31 3.18
C ILE A 192 -14.95 7.75 1.73
N ASP A 193 -15.15 9.04 1.46
CA ASP A 193 -14.79 9.63 0.18
C ASP A 193 -13.26 9.71 0.11
N LEU A 194 -12.69 8.89 -0.76
CA LEU A 194 -11.26 8.85 -1.00
C LEU A 194 -10.81 9.96 -1.97
N PRO A 195 -9.60 10.53 -1.77
CA PRO A 195 -9.10 11.62 -2.60
C PRO A 195 -8.99 11.19 -4.07
N HIS A 196 -9.27 12.12 -4.98
CA HIS A 196 -9.06 11.89 -6.40
C HIS A 196 -7.58 12.07 -6.75
N LEU A 197 -6.87 11.00 -7.10
CA LEU A 197 -5.47 11.04 -7.51
C LEU A 197 -5.33 11.29 -9.02
N ASP A 198 -5.65 12.50 -9.49
CA ASP A 198 -5.59 12.83 -10.93
C ASP A 198 -4.19 12.66 -11.53
N PHE A 199 -3.13 12.88 -10.73
CA PHE A 199 -1.75 12.65 -11.16
C PHE A 199 -1.47 11.17 -11.49
N LEU A 200 -2.29 10.23 -10.99
CA LEU A 200 -2.15 8.81 -11.31
C LEU A 200 -2.78 8.42 -12.67
N LYS A 201 -3.73 9.20 -13.18
CA LYS A 201 -4.23 9.02 -14.58
C LYS A 201 -3.17 9.40 -15.61
N GLU A 202 -2.25 10.27 -15.21
CA GLU A 202 -1.10 10.69 -15.98
C GLU A 202 0.19 10.00 -15.53
N ILE A 203 0.15 8.75 -15.03
CA ILE A 203 1.36 7.90 -14.93
C ILE A 203 1.85 7.54 -16.33
N LYS A 204 2.13 8.55 -17.16
CA LYS A 204 3.50 8.70 -17.62
C LYS A 204 4.32 8.80 -16.34
N ILE A 205 4.82 7.66 -15.86
CA ILE A 205 6.02 7.60 -15.01
C ILE A 205 6.88 8.79 -15.43
N PRO A 206 7.29 9.70 -14.52
CA PRO A 206 7.77 11.05 -14.84
C PRO A 206 9.11 11.06 -15.61
N ASN A 207 9.14 10.39 -16.75
CA ASN A 207 10.29 10.01 -17.55
C ASN A 207 10.86 11.22 -18.28
N ALA A 208 10.10 12.32 -18.38
CA ALA A 208 10.57 13.56 -18.99
C ALA A 208 11.10 14.57 -17.97
N THR A 209 10.45 14.74 -16.82
CA THR A 209 10.79 15.79 -15.86
C THR A 209 11.60 15.29 -14.68
N ARG A 210 11.33 14.08 -14.16
CA ARG A 210 11.94 13.54 -12.93
C ARG A 210 12.25 12.03 -13.05
N PRO A 211 13.27 11.68 -13.86
CA PRO A 211 13.66 10.30 -14.12
C PRO A 211 14.20 9.58 -12.87
N ASP A 212 14.65 10.33 -11.87
CA ASP A 212 15.02 9.85 -10.55
C ASP A 212 13.83 9.26 -9.78
N LEU A 213 12.74 10.01 -9.62
CA LEU A 213 11.54 9.53 -8.93
C LEU A 213 10.83 8.43 -9.69
N ALA A 214 10.83 8.51 -11.03
CA ALA A 214 10.40 7.44 -11.91
C ALA A 214 11.11 6.12 -11.60
N PHE A 215 12.46 6.13 -11.60
CA PHE A 215 13.26 4.96 -11.28
C PHE A 215 12.97 4.42 -9.87
N ILE A 216 12.87 5.31 -8.88
CA ILE A 216 12.58 4.93 -7.49
C ILE A 216 11.22 4.20 -7.40
N ALA A 217 10.19 4.76 -8.04
CA ALA A 217 8.85 4.18 -8.02
C ALA A 217 8.78 2.84 -8.77
N GLU A 218 9.41 2.73 -9.95
CA GLU A 218 9.47 1.48 -10.70
C GLU A 218 10.19 0.38 -9.92
N ALA A 219 11.34 0.70 -9.31
CA ALA A 219 12.11 -0.25 -8.52
C ALA A 219 11.34 -0.72 -7.28
N ALA A 220 10.69 0.19 -6.55
CA ALA A 220 9.85 -0.14 -5.41
C ALA A 220 8.64 -1.00 -5.81
N THR A 221 7.98 -0.67 -6.93
CA THR A 221 6.88 -1.48 -7.49
C THR A 221 7.35 -2.89 -7.83
N GLY A 222 8.52 -3.01 -8.47
CA GLY A 222 9.11 -4.32 -8.80
C GLY A 222 9.40 -5.16 -7.56
N LEU A 223 9.96 -4.55 -6.50
CA LEU A 223 10.22 -5.23 -5.22
C LEU A 223 8.95 -5.75 -4.57
N ILE A 224 7.90 -4.92 -4.49
CA ILE A 224 6.62 -5.32 -3.90
C ILE A 224 5.98 -6.45 -4.70
N ASN A 225 5.95 -6.36 -6.04
CA ASN A 225 5.37 -7.40 -6.89
C ASN A 225 6.11 -8.74 -6.78
N MET A 226 7.44 -8.71 -6.70
CA MET A 226 8.23 -9.92 -6.50
C MET A 226 7.97 -10.55 -5.14
N ALA A 227 7.84 -9.72 -4.10
CA ALA A 227 7.57 -10.19 -2.75
C ALA A 227 6.15 -10.76 -2.62
N ASP A 228 5.12 -10.03 -3.06
CA ASP A 228 3.72 -10.48 -3.08
C ASP A 228 3.57 -11.81 -3.84
N GLY A 229 4.04 -11.88 -5.09
CA GLY A 229 3.91 -13.10 -5.89
C GLY A 229 4.58 -14.34 -5.26
N ARG A 230 5.71 -14.17 -4.55
CA ARG A 230 6.37 -15.25 -3.81
C ARG A 230 5.57 -15.65 -2.56
N THR A 231 5.14 -14.67 -1.77
CA THR A 231 4.33 -14.88 -0.56
C THR A 231 3.01 -15.57 -0.90
N ALA A 232 2.27 -15.05 -1.87
CA ALA A 232 1.02 -15.64 -2.35
C ALA A 232 1.19 -17.10 -2.77
N LYS A 233 2.27 -17.41 -3.51
CA LYS A 233 2.58 -18.79 -3.91
C LYS A 233 2.87 -19.70 -2.72
N TRP A 234 3.51 -19.21 -1.67
CA TRP A 234 3.81 -20.00 -0.48
C TRP A 234 2.60 -20.20 0.41
N ASN A 235 1.87 -19.13 0.70
CA ASN A 235 0.74 -19.16 1.63
C ASN A 235 -0.47 -19.91 1.07
N ARG A 236 -0.65 -19.93 -0.25
CA ARG A 236 -1.78 -20.61 -0.92
C ARG A 236 -1.48 -22.06 -1.32
N GLN A 237 -0.29 -22.58 -1.01
CA GLN A 237 -0.02 -24.01 -1.20
C GLN A 237 -0.85 -24.81 -0.20
N ARG A 238 -1.61 -25.79 -0.71
CA ARG A 238 -2.25 -26.79 0.15
C ARG A 238 -1.17 -27.44 1.00
N CYS A 239 -1.36 -27.51 2.32
CA CYS A 239 -0.66 -28.48 3.15
C CYS A 239 -0.87 -29.86 2.51
N GLN A 240 0.15 -30.37 1.81
CA GLN A 240 0.17 -31.75 1.32
C GLN A 240 0.52 -32.70 2.46
#